data_AF-A0A0M9G624-F1
#
_entry.id   AF-A0A0M9G624-F1
#
_cell.length_a   1.000
_cell.length_b   1.000
_cell.length_c   1.000
_cell.angle_alpha   90.00
_cell.angle_beta   90.00
_cell.angle_gamma   90.00
#
_symmetry.space_group_name_H-M   'P 1'
#
loop_
_entity.id
_entity.type
_entity.pdbx_description
1 polymer ?
#
loop_
_entity_poly.entity_id
_entity_poly.type
_entity_poly.pdbx_seq_one_letter_code
_entity_poly.pdbx_strand_id
1 'polypeptide(L)'
;MRRSISKLSLSALRACRVPAVFTLATLRLTQTPHARSCTAVAAGALTLPRRFASDAALADATRRELEEEMGRSDKPEQPTPPAGWQVSRKPGTCTFDMTKSYEGEELVVRYSTNQDSDKANSHDIYVYVKQKSGQTMQTDLSIEEGELVLNNIRFYDNAQLAMDMSAEGAAKREELYTGPLVHELDYDMLNCVMTYLEKRGVDEKLGEFVILYSFWAEQQDYEAWLSTMNKFVS
;
A
#
# COMPACT_ATOMS: atom_id res chain seq x y z
N MET A 1 16.86 18.62 24.15
CA MET A 1 15.84 19.51 23.56
C MET A 1 14.84 18.63 22.83
N ARG A 2 13.82 18.15 23.55
CA ARG A 2 12.83 17.17 23.03
C ARG A 2 11.80 17.93 22.20
N ARG A 3 11.73 17.69 20.89
CA ARG A 3 10.62 18.18 20.06
C ARG A 3 9.50 17.15 20.16
N SER A 4 8.41 17.58 20.78
CA SER A 4 7.14 16.84 20.84
C SER A 4 6.59 16.68 19.41
N ILE A 5 6.43 15.44 18.97
CA ILE A 5 5.70 15.10 17.74
C ILE A 5 4.23 15.37 18.03
N SER A 6 3.81 16.58 17.65
CA SER A 6 2.43 17.05 17.80
C SER A 6 1.72 16.89 16.47
N LYS A 7 0.74 15.97 16.42
CA LYS A 7 -0.40 15.97 15.49
C LYS A 7 -0.08 15.86 13.99
N LEU A 8 0.27 14.67 13.53
CA LEU A 8 -0.19 14.25 12.20
C LEU A 8 -1.65 13.81 12.34
N SER A 9 -2.53 14.53 11.65
CA SER A 9 -3.98 14.34 11.73
C SER A 9 -4.37 13.00 11.12
N LEU A 10 -5.02 12.14 11.92
CA LEU A 10 -5.62 10.85 11.56
C LEU A 10 -6.83 10.96 10.59
N SER A 11 -6.85 11.97 9.72
CA SER A 11 -8.03 12.33 8.92
C SER A 11 -8.15 11.62 7.57
N ALA A 12 -7.27 10.68 7.24
CA ALA A 12 -7.31 9.97 5.96
C ALA A 12 -8.10 8.65 6.00
N LEU A 13 -8.93 8.40 7.01
CA LEU A 13 -9.92 7.31 6.97
C LEU A 13 -11.10 7.74 6.08
N ARG A 14 -11.01 7.45 4.77
CA ARG A 14 -12.13 7.61 3.84
C ARG A 14 -13.22 6.57 4.14
N ALA A 15 -14.20 6.98 4.94
CA ALA A 15 -15.49 6.29 5.03
C ALA A 15 -16.32 6.63 3.79
N CYS A 16 -16.56 5.65 2.93
CA CYS A 16 -17.55 5.74 1.85
C CYS A 16 -18.95 6.02 2.44
N ARG A 17 -19.34 7.29 2.52
CA ARG A 17 -20.73 7.68 2.76
C ARG A 17 -21.51 7.52 1.46
N VAL A 18 -22.08 6.34 1.25
CA VAL A 18 -23.17 6.16 0.29
C VAL A 18 -24.45 6.71 0.94
N PRO A 19 -25.12 7.74 0.38
CA PRO A 19 -26.44 8.11 0.87
C PRO A 19 -27.44 7.01 0.45
N ALA A 20 -27.96 6.28 1.44
CA ALA A 20 -29.08 5.38 1.26
C ALA A 20 -30.36 6.21 0.99
N VAL A 21 -30.72 6.37 -0.28
CA VAL A 21 -32.03 6.93 -0.66
C VAL A 21 -33.05 5.80 -0.63
N PHE A 22 -33.70 5.62 0.52
CA PHE A 22 -34.95 4.86 0.59
C PHE A 22 -36.08 5.73 0.06
N THR A 23 -36.62 5.39 -1.11
CA THR A 23 -37.89 5.96 -1.58
C THR A 23 -38.97 4.89 -1.49
N LEU A 24 -39.89 5.03 -0.54
CA LEU A 24 -41.09 4.21 -0.43
C LEU A 24 -42.10 4.70 -1.49
N ALA A 25 -42.31 3.92 -2.56
CA ALA A 25 -43.37 4.19 -3.52
C ALA A 25 -44.68 3.53 -3.06
N THR A 26 -45.62 4.33 -2.57
CA THR A 26 -47.01 3.90 -2.31
C THR A 26 -47.78 3.76 -3.63
N LEU A 27 -48.24 2.53 -3.93
CA LEU A 27 -49.19 2.27 -5.02
C LEU A 27 -50.56 2.89 -4.69
N ARG A 28 -51.11 3.70 -5.60
CA ARG A 28 -52.56 3.97 -5.66
C ARG A 28 -53.06 3.62 -7.06
N LEU A 29 -53.97 2.64 -7.12
CA LEU A 29 -54.80 2.36 -8.29
C LEU A 29 -55.92 3.40 -8.38
N THR A 30 -56.04 4.07 -9.52
CA THR A 30 -57.33 4.61 -9.98
C THR A 30 -57.49 4.47 -11.48
N GLN A 31 -58.71 4.12 -11.88
CA GLN A 31 -59.15 3.65 -13.18
C GLN A 31 -59.19 4.73 -14.29
N THR A 32 -59.23 4.24 -15.53
CA THR A 32 -59.49 4.86 -16.85
C THR A 32 -60.87 5.57 -16.92
N PRO A 33 -61.28 6.32 -17.99
CA PRO A 33 -60.94 6.13 -19.41
C PRO A 33 -60.96 7.34 -20.39
N HIS A 34 -60.73 6.97 -21.67
CA HIS A 34 -61.13 7.60 -22.95
C HIS A 34 -60.22 8.63 -23.66
N ALA A 35 -59.42 8.05 -24.58
CA ALA A 35 -59.07 8.45 -25.94
C ALA A 35 -59.44 9.86 -26.44
N ARG A 36 -58.40 10.59 -26.87
CA ARG A 36 -58.40 11.38 -28.12
C ARG A 36 -57.06 11.24 -28.83
N SER A 37 -57.16 10.86 -30.10
CA SER A 37 -56.06 10.74 -31.05
C SER A 37 -55.51 12.13 -31.39
N CYS A 38 -54.22 12.35 -31.18
CA CYS A 38 -53.46 13.46 -31.73
C CYS A 38 -52.13 12.89 -32.22
N THR A 39 -51.86 13.08 -33.49
CA THR A 39 -50.65 12.69 -34.20
C THR A 39 -49.44 13.38 -33.60
N ALA A 40 -48.67 12.66 -32.80
CA ALA A 40 -47.30 13.05 -32.45
C ALA A 40 -46.35 12.29 -33.36
N VAL A 41 -45.64 13.04 -34.22
CA VAL A 41 -44.46 12.53 -34.93
C VAL A 41 -43.50 12.05 -33.86
N ALA A 42 -43.30 10.73 -33.78
CA ALA A 42 -42.34 10.14 -32.87
C ALA A 42 -40.94 10.60 -33.28
N ALA A 43 -40.42 11.63 -32.61
CA ALA A 43 -39.00 11.89 -32.60
C ALA A 43 -38.35 10.62 -32.06
N GLY A 44 -37.63 9.91 -32.93
CA GLY A 44 -36.90 8.71 -32.56
C GLY A 44 -35.92 9.05 -31.45
N ALA A 45 -36.30 8.79 -30.21
CA ALA A 45 -35.37 8.78 -29.09
C ALA A 45 -34.40 7.65 -29.40
N LEU A 46 -33.21 8.01 -29.85
CA LEU A 46 -32.07 7.11 -29.88
C LEU A 46 -31.87 6.64 -28.44
N THR A 47 -32.44 5.48 -28.10
CA THR A 47 -32.14 4.80 -26.85
C THR A 47 -30.69 4.37 -26.95
N LEU A 48 -29.79 5.22 -26.45
CA LEU A 48 -28.40 4.83 -26.23
C LEU A 48 -28.43 3.49 -25.50
N PRO A 49 -27.74 2.46 -26.02
CA PRO A 49 -27.73 1.16 -25.36
C PRO A 49 -27.26 1.36 -23.92
N ARG A 50 -28.02 0.83 -22.95
CA ARG A 50 -27.84 1.05 -21.51
C ARG A 50 -26.39 0.86 -21.01
N ARG A 51 -25.59 0.05 -21.72
CA ARG A 51 -24.14 -0.14 -21.50
C ARG A 51 -23.33 1.14 -21.74
N PHE A 52 -23.53 1.83 -22.86
CA PHE A 52 -22.81 3.09 -23.14
C PHE A 52 -23.16 4.20 -22.14
N ALA A 53 -24.36 4.18 -21.56
CA ALA A 53 -24.76 5.14 -20.53
C ALA A 53 -24.18 4.82 -19.13
N SER A 54 -24.01 3.53 -18.78
CA SER A 54 -23.39 3.13 -17.51
C SER A 54 -21.89 3.40 -17.48
N ASP A 55 -21.23 3.21 -18.61
CA ASP A 55 -19.78 3.37 -18.72
C ASP A 55 -19.40 4.86 -18.67
N ALA A 56 -20.22 5.73 -19.27
CA ALA A 56 -20.10 7.19 -19.16
C ALA A 56 -20.20 7.70 -17.72
N ALA A 57 -21.11 7.15 -16.91
CA ALA A 57 -21.26 7.56 -15.51
C ALA A 57 -20.00 7.22 -14.68
N LEU A 58 -19.37 6.08 -14.94
CA LEU A 58 -18.12 5.68 -14.29
C LEU A 58 -16.92 6.48 -14.80
N ALA A 59 -16.89 6.80 -16.10
CA ALA A 59 -15.89 7.71 -16.68
C ALA A 59 -15.95 9.09 -16.02
N ASP A 60 -17.15 9.66 -15.86
CA ASP A 60 -17.32 10.96 -15.20
C ASP A 60 -17.01 10.92 -13.70
N ALA A 61 -17.34 9.83 -13.01
CA ALA A 61 -16.99 9.67 -11.60
C ALA A 61 -15.47 9.62 -11.40
N THR A 62 -14.77 8.79 -12.18
CA THR A 62 -13.30 8.64 -12.09
C THR A 62 -12.56 9.91 -12.51
N ARG A 63 -13.05 10.63 -13.51
CA ARG A 63 -12.48 11.93 -13.92
C ARG A 63 -12.59 12.97 -12.80
N ARG A 64 -13.77 13.11 -12.18
CA ARG A 64 -13.96 14.06 -11.07
C ARG A 64 -13.08 13.72 -9.88
N GLU A 65 -12.99 12.45 -9.51
CA GLU A 65 -12.10 12.00 -8.43
C GLU A 65 -10.63 12.36 -8.72
N LEU A 66 -10.17 12.14 -9.96
CA LEU A 66 -8.81 12.48 -10.36
C LEU A 66 -8.56 14.00 -10.33
N GLU A 67 -9.52 14.80 -10.78
CA GLU A 67 -9.45 16.27 -10.70
C GLU A 67 -9.38 16.77 -9.25
N GLU A 68 -10.17 16.16 -8.36
CA GLU A 68 -10.14 16.45 -6.92
C GLU A 68 -8.77 16.11 -6.32
N GLU A 69 -8.24 14.91 -6.58
CA GLU A 69 -6.91 14.51 -6.08
C GLU A 69 -5.78 15.37 -6.65
N MET A 70 -5.85 15.82 -7.91
CA MET A 70 -4.87 16.74 -8.49
C MET A 70 -4.93 18.14 -7.87
N GLY A 71 -6.10 18.57 -7.41
CA GLY A 71 -6.30 19.90 -6.81
C GLY A 71 -5.96 19.98 -5.32
N ARG A 72 -5.68 18.86 -4.65
CA ARG A 72 -5.33 18.82 -3.23
C ARG A 72 -3.98 19.49 -2.96
N SER A 73 -3.94 20.30 -1.91
CA SER A 73 -2.72 20.98 -1.43
C SER A 73 -2.01 20.23 -0.30
N ASP A 74 -2.66 19.22 0.27
CA ASP A 74 -2.23 18.42 1.41
C ASP A 74 -1.74 17.02 0.99
N LYS A 75 -1.25 16.88 -0.25
CA LYS A 75 -0.78 15.58 -0.78
C LYS A 75 0.52 15.18 -0.08
N PRO A 76 0.74 13.88 0.17
CA PRO A 76 2.01 13.41 0.73
C PRO A 76 3.17 13.81 -0.18
N GLU A 77 4.21 14.40 0.39
CA GLU A 77 5.44 14.73 -0.32
C GLU A 77 6.37 13.53 -0.36
N GLN A 78 7.15 13.39 -1.43
CA GLN A 78 8.15 12.32 -1.53
C GLN A 78 9.25 12.56 -0.48
N PRO A 79 9.43 11.66 0.52
CA PRO A 79 10.46 11.85 1.51
C PRO A 79 11.85 11.57 0.92
N THR A 80 12.89 12.13 1.54
CA THR A 80 14.28 11.86 1.18
C THR A 80 14.80 10.65 1.95
N PRO A 81 15.41 9.64 1.31
CA PRO A 81 15.92 8.47 2.01
C PRO A 81 17.06 8.83 2.97
N PRO A 82 17.25 8.09 4.08
CA PRO A 82 18.36 8.32 4.99
C PRO A 82 19.72 8.09 4.28
N ALA A 83 20.77 8.69 4.81
CA ALA A 83 22.08 8.73 4.16
C ALA A 83 22.62 7.33 3.79
N GLY A 84 23.04 7.19 2.53
CA GLY A 84 23.62 5.95 1.99
C GLY A 84 22.61 4.92 1.49
N TRP A 85 21.30 5.11 1.77
CA TRP A 85 20.25 4.26 1.24
C TRP A 85 19.84 4.71 -0.16
N GLN A 86 19.73 3.74 -1.08
CA GLN A 86 19.18 3.93 -2.41
C GLN A 86 17.84 3.23 -2.50
N VAL A 87 16.81 3.92 -2.99
CA VAL A 87 15.46 3.36 -3.10
C VAL A 87 15.23 2.91 -4.54
N SER A 88 14.78 1.69 -4.72
CA SER A 88 14.40 1.14 -6.00
C SER A 88 13.01 0.51 -5.92
N ARG A 89 12.13 0.86 -6.86
CA ARG A 89 10.79 0.29 -6.96
C ARG A 89 10.71 -0.55 -8.22
N LYS A 90 10.20 -1.78 -8.11
CA LYS A 90 9.96 -2.62 -9.29
C LYS A 90 8.70 -2.10 -10.02
N PRO A 91 8.80 -1.71 -11.31
CA PRO A 91 7.64 -1.22 -12.06
C PRO A 91 6.48 -2.21 -12.05
N GLY A 92 5.26 -1.71 -11.86
CA GLY A 92 4.04 -2.54 -11.81
C GLY A 92 3.84 -3.32 -10.51
N THR A 93 4.58 -2.98 -9.44
CA THR A 93 4.43 -3.61 -8.13
C THR A 93 4.42 -2.57 -7.00
N CYS A 94 3.83 -2.94 -5.88
CA CYS A 94 3.85 -2.18 -4.63
C CYS A 94 5.08 -2.47 -3.78
N THR A 95 6.05 -3.23 -4.30
CA THR A 95 7.28 -3.59 -3.58
C THR A 95 8.40 -2.63 -3.93
N PHE A 96 9.09 -2.12 -2.91
CA PHE A 96 10.34 -1.40 -3.07
C PHE A 96 11.44 -1.96 -2.17
N ASP A 97 12.66 -1.83 -2.65
CA ASP A 97 13.88 -2.22 -1.96
C ASP A 97 14.71 -0.96 -1.69
N MET A 98 15.11 -0.78 -0.44
CA MET A 98 16.17 0.15 -0.06
C MET A 98 17.47 -0.62 0.06
N THR A 99 18.52 -0.17 -0.62
CA THR A 99 19.81 -0.85 -0.64
C THR A 99 20.93 0.03 -0.10
N LYS A 100 21.88 -0.58 0.58
CA LYS A 100 23.06 0.08 1.15
C LYS A 100 24.21 -0.90 1.28
N SER A 101 25.43 -0.46 1.06
CA SER A 101 26.63 -1.24 1.42
C SER A 101 27.16 -0.80 2.79
N TYR A 102 27.61 -1.75 3.61
CA TYR A 102 28.17 -1.50 4.93
C TYR A 102 29.31 -2.47 5.22
N GLU A 103 30.54 -1.98 5.35
CA GLU A 103 31.71 -2.79 5.74
C GLU A 103 31.92 -4.11 4.93
N GLY A 104 31.51 -4.11 3.66
CA GLY A 104 31.61 -5.29 2.79
C GLY A 104 30.38 -6.21 2.80
N GLU A 105 29.36 -5.88 3.58
CA GLU A 105 28.01 -6.43 3.52
C GLU A 105 27.15 -5.62 2.55
N GLU A 106 26.13 -6.26 2.00
CA GLU A 106 25.06 -5.62 1.24
C GLU A 106 23.75 -5.75 2.00
N LEU A 107 23.16 -4.62 2.36
CA LEU A 107 21.87 -4.52 3.00
C LEU A 107 20.77 -4.31 1.97
N VAL A 108 19.65 -4.99 2.19
CA VAL A 108 18.39 -4.71 1.50
C VAL A 108 17.28 -4.64 2.52
N VAL A 109 16.51 -3.55 2.52
CA VAL A 109 15.27 -3.41 3.29
C VAL A 109 14.14 -3.41 2.31
N ARG A 110 13.32 -4.46 2.36
CA ARG A 110 12.19 -4.66 1.47
C ARG A 110 10.90 -4.34 2.20
N TYR A 111 10.03 -3.61 1.53
CA TYR A 111 8.70 -3.27 2.02
C TYR A 111 7.67 -3.35 0.88
N SER A 112 6.42 -3.61 1.24
CA SER A 112 5.27 -3.59 0.34
C SER A 112 4.30 -2.49 0.75
N THR A 113 3.97 -1.58 -0.17
CA THR A 113 3.02 -0.47 0.03
C THR A 113 1.56 -0.90 -0.02
N ASN A 114 1.28 -2.19 -0.25
CA ASN A 114 -0.08 -2.70 -0.14
C ASN A 114 -0.54 -2.62 1.32
N GLN A 115 -1.71 -2.01 1.53
CA GLN A 115 -2.33 -1.94 2.84
C GLN A 115 -3.00 -3.27 3.17
N ASP A 116 -2.75 -3.79 4.37
CA ASP A 116 -3.53 -4.87 4.96
C ASP A 116 -4.69 -4.25 5.75
N SER A 117 -5.93 -4.59 5.38
CA SER A 117 -7.14 -4.05 6.04
C SER A 117 -7.20 -4.41 7.52
N ASP A 118 -6.57 -5.52 7.91
CA ASP A 118 -6.60 -6.03 9.29
C ASP A 118 -5.46 -5.43 10.14
N LYS A 119 -4.48 -4.77 9.51
CA LYS A 119 -3.31 -4.14 10.14
C LYS A 119 -3.01 -2.74 9.60
N ALA A 120 -4.04 -1.89 9.51
CA ALA A 120 -3.91 -0.55 8.92
C ALA A 120 -2.83 0.35 9.55
N ASN A 121 -2.33 0.03 10.75
CA ASN A 121 -1.35 0.83 11.51
C ASN A 121 0.00 0.14 11.72
N SER A 122 0.26 -1.02 11.09
CA SER A 122 1.53 -1.73 11.21
C SER A 122 2.18 -1.88 9.84
N HIS A 123 3.46 -1.56 9.75
CA HIS A 123 4.23 -1.65 8.52
C HIS A 123 5.32 -2.72 8.67
N ASP A 124 5.14 -3.85 8.00
CA ASP A 124 6.10 -4.96 8.02
C ASP A 124 7.25 -4.71 7.03
N ILE A 125 8.49 -4.73 7.53
CA ILE A 125 9.72 -4.63 6.73
C ILE A 125 10.54 -5.92 6.85
N TYR A 126 11.18 -6.30 5.74
CA TYR A 126 12.09 -7.43 5.69
C TYR A 126 13.51 -6.93 5.44
N VAL A 127 14.40 -7.17 6.39
CA VAL A 127 15.78 -6.71 6.32
C VAL A 127 16.68 -7.90 6.02
N TYR A 128 17.47 -7.77 4.96
CA TYR A 128 18.43 -8.77 4.51
C TYR A 128 19.84 -8.21 4.66
N VAL A 129 20.69 -8.89 5.44
CA VAL A 129 22.12 -8.59 5.53
C VAL A 129 22.88 -9.70 4.83
N LYS A 130 23.45 -9.39 3.67
CA LYS A 130 24.18 -10.33 2.82
C LYS A 130 25.68 -10.19 3.03
N GLN A 131 26.33 -11.28 3.42
CA GLN A 131 27.79 -11.35 3.46
C GLN A 131 28.37 -11.68 2.08
N LYS A 132 29.67 -11.41 1.89
CA LYS A 132 30.40 -11.77 0.66
C LYS A 132 30.40 -13.27 0.37
N SER A 133 30.27 -14.11 1.40
CA SER A 133 30.18 -15.57 1.28
C SER A 133 28.88 -16.04 0.64
N GLY A 134 27.85 -15.19 0.57
CA GLY A 134 26.48 -15.56 0.19
C GLY A 134 25.57 -15.85 1.39
N GLN A 135 26.14 -16.05 2.58
CA GLN A 135 25.36 -16.20 3.81
C GLN A 135 24.54 -14.93 4.05
N THR A 136 23.25 -15.11 4.31
CA THR A 136 22.28 -14.04 4.43
C THR A 136 21.49 -14.21 5.72
N MET A 137 21.48 -13.16 6.54
CA MET A 137 20.56 -13.04 7.65
C MET A 137 19.32 -12.29 7.18
N GLN A 138 18.13 -12.82 7.47
CA GLN A 138 16.87 -12.12 7.31
C GLN A 138 16.27 -11.84 8.69
N THR A 139 15.91 -10.58 8.93
CA THR A 139 15.12 -10.18 10.08
C THR A 139 13.80 -9.57 9.63
N ASP A 140 12.70 -10.04 10.22
CA ASP A 140 11.37 -9.52 9.96
C ASP A 140 11.05 -8.54 11.10
N LEU A 141 10.74 -7.28 10.76
CA LEU A 141 10.39 -6.27 11.74
C LEU A 141 9.04 -5.64 11.40
N SER A 142 8.27 -5.27 12.42
CA SER A 142 7.13 -4.37 12.28
C SER A 142 7.53 -2.97 12.76
N ILE A 143 7.00 -1.95 12.08
CA ILE A 143 7.05 -0.56 12.57
C ILE A 143 5.74 -0.29 13.29
N GLU A 144 5.81 -0.12 14.60
CA GLU A 144 4.66 0.06 15.49
C GLU A 144 4.85 1.34 16.30
N GLU A 145 3.95 2.31 16.14
CA GLU A 145 4.04 3.61 16.82
C GLU A 145 5.38 4.35 16.62
N GLY A 146 6.10 4.05 15.53
CA GLY A 146 7.41 4.62 15.21
C GLY A 146 8.61 3.82 15.74
N GLU A 147 8.36 2.76 16.51
CA GLU A 147 9.40 1.84 17.01
C GLU A 147 9.53 0.61 16.10
N LEU A 148 10.75 0.05 16.05
CA LEU A 148 11.03 -1.19 15.33
C LEU A 148 10.89 -2.39 16.28
N VAL A 149 9.97 -3.29 15.98
CA VAL A 149 9.73 -4.52 16.74
C VAL A 149 10.25 -5.71 15.94
N LEU A 150 11.18 -6.46 16.52
CA LEU A 150 11.72 -7.66 15.89
C LEU A 150 10.75 -8.83 16.04
N ASN A 151 10.28 -9.37 14.93
CA ASN A 151 9.30 -10.46 14.89
C ASN A 151 9.95 -11.81 14.57
N ASN A 152 11.03 -11.81 13.78
CA ASN A 152 11.70 -13.04 13.40
C ASN A 152 13.16 -12.81 12.99
N ILE A 153 14.02 -13.82 13.20
CA ILE A 153 15.40 -13.87 12.67
C ILE A 153 15.62 -15.24 12.04
N ARG A 154 16.16 -15.30 10.82
CA ARG A 154 16.52 -16.55 10.13
C ARG A 154 17.73 -16.37 9.23
N PHE A 155 18.26 -17.50 8.75
CA PHE A 155 19.46 -17.54 7.94
C PHE A 155 19.25 -18.35 6.66
N TYR A 156 19.96 -17.93 5.61
CA TYR A 156 20.07 -18.63 4.35
C TYR A 156 21.54 -18.73 3.97
N ASP A 157 21.97 -19.89 3.48
CA ASP A 157 23.33 -20.06 2.94
C ASP A 157 23.51 -19.35 1.59
N ASN A 158 22.39 -18.98 0.95
CA ASN A 158 22.34 -18.45 -0.39
C ASN A 158 21.42 -17.21 -0.47
N ALA A 159 22.02 -16.05 -0.75
CA ALA A 159 21.32 -14.78 -0.94
C ALA A 159 20.26 -14.81 -2.05
N GLN A 160 20.48 -15.58 -3.12
CA GLN A 160 19.51 -15.70 -4.20
C GLN A 160 18.23 -16.35 -3.70
N LEU A 161 18.31 -17.39 -2.87
CA LEU A 161 17.12 -18.03 -2.28
C LEU A 161 16.40 -17.10 -1.30
N ALA A 162 17.15 -16.36 -0.47
CA ALA A 162 16.58 -15.38 0.46
C ALA A 162 15.75 -14.31 -0.28
N MET A 163 16.21 -13.88 -1.46
CA MET A 163 15.64 -12.77 -2.21
C MET A 163 14.61 -13.16 -3.27
N ASP A 164 14.44 -14.46 -3.55
CA ASP A 164 13.56 -14.96 -4.61
C ASP A 164 12.08 -14.76 -4.28
N MET A 165 11.41 -13.85 -4.98
CA MET A 165 9.98 -13.57 -4.78
C MET A 165 9.06 -14.50 -5.57
N SER A 166 9.58 -15.54 -6.22
CA SER A 166 8.75 -16.54 -6.89
C SER A 166 8.04 -17.44 -5.88
N ALA A 167 6.93 -18.06 -6.31
CA ALA A 167 6.21 -19.05 -5.51
C ALA A 167 7.11 -20.25 -5.14
N GLU A 168 7.98 -20.66 -6.06
CA GLU A 168 8.97 -21.72 -5.84
C GLU A 168 10.02 -21.32 -4.78
N GLY A 169 10.51 -20.07 -4.85
CA GLY A 169 11.41 -19.53 -3.84
C GLY A 169 10.76 -19.48 -2.46
N ALA A 170 9.48 -19.07 -2.38
CA ALA A 170 8.71 -19.08 -1.14
C ALA A 170 8.57 -20.50 -0.55
N ALA A 171 8.13 -21.47 -1.35
CA ALA A 171 8.00 -22.87 -0.93
C ALA A 171 9.33 -23.44 -0.39
N LYS A 172 10.45 -23.19 -1.08
CA LYS A 172 11.78 -23.60 -0.60
C LYS A 172 12.16 -22.97 0.72
N ARG A 173 11.77 -21.72 0.97
CA ARG A 173 12.04 -21.05 2.26
C ARG A 173 11.17 -21.58 3.40
N GLU A 174 9.96 -22.05 3.11
CA GLU A 174 9.06 -22.65 4.10
C GLU A 174 9.55 -24.01 4.61
N GLU A 175 10.31 -24.75 3.80
CA GLU A 175 10.93 -26.01 4.20
C GLU A 175 12.15 -25.84 5.12
N LEU A 176 12.70 -24.62 5.21
CA LEU A 176 13.88 -24.32 6.02
C LEU A 176 13.49 -23.90 7.45
N TYR A 177 14.42 -24.04 8.37
CA TYR A 177 14.23 -23.55 9.73
C TYR A 177 14.01 -22.02 9.73
N THR A 178 12.85 -21.61 10.23
CA THR A 178 12.40 -20.20 10.22
C THR A 178 12.97 -19.37 11.36
N GLY A 179 13.75 -19.97 12.26
CA GLY A 179 14.28 -19.33 13.45
C GLY A 179 13.51 -19.70 14.72
N PRO A 180 14.04 -19.32 15.89
CA PRO A 180 13.35 -19.50 17.16
C PRO A 180 12.23 -18.47 17.31
N LEU A 181 11.33 -18.71 18.25
CA LEU A 181 10.38 -17.70 18.71
C LEU A 181 11.17 -16.57 19.39
N VAL A 182 11.22 -15.39 18.77
CA VAL A 182 12.07 -14.30 19.25
C VAL A 182 11.71 -13.81 20.65
N HIS A 183 10.45 -13.91 21.07
CA HIS A 183 10.00 -13.54 22.40
C HIS A 183 10.47 -14.50 23.51
N GLU A 184 10.97 -15.68 23.14
CA GLU A 184 11.57 -16.64 24.07
C GLU A 184 13.09 -16.49 24.16
N LEU A 185 13.69 -15.63 23.33
CA LEU A 185 15.12 -15.35 23.39
C LEU A 185 15.45 -14.51 24.62
N ASP A 186 16.69 -14.68 25.10
CA ASP A 186 17.25 -13.84 26.14
C ASP A 186 17.24 -12.36 25.74
N TYR A 187 16.91 -11.50 26.69
CA TYR A 187 16.73 -10.07 26.45
C TYR A 187 18.03 -9.38 26.00
N ASP A 188 19.18 -9.77 26.54
CA ASP A 188 20.46 -9.18 26.16
C ASP A 188 20.84 -9.58 24.72
N MET A 189 20.50 -10.81 24.32
CA MET A 189 20.66 -11.25 22.93
C MET A 189 19.81 -10.42 21.97
N LEU A 190 18.51 -10.21 22.27
CA LEU A 190 17.62 -9.38 21.45
C LEU A 190 18.13 -7.94 21.30
N ASN A 191 18.56 -7.33 22.41
CA ASN A 191 19.14 -5.99 22.39
C ASN A 191 20.41 -5.92 21.53
N CYS A 192 21.25 -6.95 21.58
CA CYS A 192 22.45 -7.02 20.73
C CYS A 192 22.09 -7.12 19.24
N VAL A 193 21.02 -7.85 18.89
CA VAL A 193 20.52 -7.92 17.50
C VAL A 193 19.99 -6.55 17.04
N MET A 194 19.17 -5.88 17.85
CA MET A 194 18.66 -4.55 17.51
C MET A 194 19.80 -3.52 17.37
N THR A 195 20.75 -3.52 18.31
CA THR A 195 21.95 -2.68 18.22
C THR A 195 22.79 -2.99 16.97
N TYR A 196 22.86 -4.26 16.54
CA TYR A 196 23.55 -4.66 15.32
C TYR A 196 22.88 -4.09 14.06
N LEU A 197 21.55 -4.06 14.03
CA LEU A 197 20.75 -3.48 12.94
C LEU A 197 20.85 -1.94 12.91
N GLU A 198 20.75 -1.30 14.08
CA GLU A 198 20.88 0.16 14.21
C GLU A 198 22.23 0.68 13.70
N LYS A 199 23.33 -0.02 14.00
CA LYS A 199 24.67 0.33 13.48
C LYS A 199 24.74 0.34 11.95
N ARG A 200 23.88 -0.43 11.28
CA ARG A 200 23.76 -0.46 9.81
C ARG A 200 22.80 0.60 9.27
N GLY A 201 22.14 1.37 10.14
CA GLY A 201 21.15 2.38 9.80
C GLY A 201 19.76 1.81 9.57
N VAL A 202 19.46 0.66 10.20
CA VAL A 202 18.10 0.13 10.37
C VAL A 202 17.64 0.56 11.74
N ASP A 203 17.10 1.78 11.80
CA ASP A 203 16.69 2.49 13.01
C ASP A 203 15.32 3.15 12.84
N GLU A 204 14.84 3.87 13.86
CA GLU A 204 13.55 4.57 13.83
C GLU A 204 13.45 5.58 12.67
N LYS A 205 14.56 6.20 12.23
CA LYS A 205 14.55 7.13 11.10
C LYS A 205 14.30 6.42 9.77
N LEU A 206 14.85 5.22 9.62
CA LEU A 206 14.50 4.35 8.50
C LEU A 206 13.02 3.97 8.56
N GLY A 207 12.51 3.61 9.74
CA GLY A 207 11.09 3.30 9.94
C GLY A 207 10.17 4.47 9.53
N GLU A 208 10.48 5.68 9.99
CA GLU A 208 9.77 6.91 9.61
C GLU A 208 9.80 7.13 8.09
N PHE A 209 10.95 6.94 7.45
CA PHE A 209 11.06 7.03 5.99
C PHE A 209 10.15 6.02 5.29
N VAL A 210 10.13 4.75 5.72
CA VAL A 210 9.28 3.71 5.11
C VAL A 210 7.80 4.11 5.19
N ILE A 211 7.35 4.58 6.35
CA ILE A 211 5.97 5.06 6.53
C ILE A 211 5.66 6.21 5.56
N LEU A 212 6.46 7.27 5.57
CA LEU A 212 6.20 8.45 4.73
C LEU A 212 6.27 8.11 3.24
N TYR A 213 7.21 7.26 2.84
CA TYR A 213 7.37 6.84 1.45
C TYR A 213 6.19 5.97 1.03
N SER A 214 5.63 5.16 1.94
CA SER A 214 4.44 4.35 1.67
C SER A 214 3.21 5.22 1.35
N PHE A 215 2.98 6.30 2.11
CA PHE A 215 1.87 7.23 1.84
C PHE A 215 2.04 7.96 0.52
N TRP A 216 3.25 8.43 0.23
CA TRP A 216 3.52 9.05 -1.07
C TRP A 216 3.33 8.09 -2.23
N ALA A 217 3.89 6.88 -2.15
CA ALA A 217 3.81 5.88 -3.22
C ALA A 217 2.37 5.41 -3.45
N GLU A 218 1.59 5.22 -2.39
CA GLU A 218 0.17 4.86 -2.47
C GLU A 218 -0.64 5.95 -3.19
N GLN A 219 -0.42 7.23 -2.86
CA GLN A 219 -1.08 8.32 -3.57
C GLN A 219 -0.75 8.32 -5.07
N GLN A 220 0.50 8.04 -5.46
CA GLN A 220 0.88 7.92 -6.88
C GLN A 220 0.17 6.74 -7.56
N ASP A 221 0.07 5.60 -6.87
CA ASP A 221 -0.60 4.41 -7.38
C ASP A 221 -2.11 4.60 -7.49
N TYR A 222 -2.72 5.31 -6.55
CA TYR A 222 -4.14 5.65 -6.57
C TYR A 222 -4.49 6.54 -7.77
N GLU A 223 -3.70 7.57 -8.04
CA GLU A 223 -3.90 8.43 -9.22
C GLU A 223 -3.70 7.65 -10.54
N ALA A 224 -2.69 6.78 -10.60
CA ALA A 224 -2.48 5.90 -11.74
C ALA A 224 -3.64 4.91 -11.93
N TRP A 225 -4.20 4.40 -10.83
CA TRP A 225 -5.36 3.52 -10.82
C TRP A 225 -6.62 4.23 -11.32
N LEU A 226 -6.89 5.45 -10.85
CA LEU A 226 -8.00 6.29 -11.33
C LEU A 226 -7.87 6.57 -12.83
N SER A 227 -6.67 6.94 -13.29
CA SER A 227 -6.42 7.18 -14.72
C SER A 227 -6.63 5.91 -15.56
N THR A 228 -6.17 4.75 -15.06
CA THR A 228 -6.35 3.46 -15.75
C THR A 228 -7.83 3.07 -15.81
N MET A 229 -8.56 3.22 -14.71
CA MET A 229 -10.00 2.95 -14.68
C MET A 229 -10.75 3.85 -15.65
N ASN A 230 -10.47 5.15 -15.63
CA ASN A 230 -11.10 6.12 -16.54
C ASN A 230 -10.86 5.73 -18.01
N LYS A 231 -9.62 5.43 -18.40
CA LYS A 231 -9.26 4.98 -19.75
C LYS A 231 -9.93 3.67 -20.16
N PHE A 232 -10.19 2.78 -19.21
CA PHE A 232 -10.82 1.49 -19.48
C PHE A 232 -12.33 1.61 -19.78
N VAL A 233 -13.00 2.59 -19.19
CA VAL A 233 -14.46 2.78 -19.29
C VAL A 233 -14.87 3.94 -20.21
N SER A 234 -13.91 4.71 -20.71
CA SER A 234 -14.11 5.78 -21.70
C SER A 234 -13.99 5.24 -23.11
#